data_AF-A0A8J4X0Y5-F1
#
_entry.id   AF-A0A8J4X0Y5-F1
#
_cell.length_a   1.000
_cell.length_b   1.000
_cell.length_c   1.000
_cell.angle_alpha   90.00
_cell.angle_beta   90.00
_cell.angle_gamma   90.00
#
_symmetry.space_group_name_H-M   'P 1'
#
loop_
_entity.id
_entity.type
_entity.pdbx_description
1 polymer ?
#
loop_
_entity_poly.entity_id
_entity_poly.type
_entity_poly.pdbx_seq_one_letter_code
_entity_poly.pdbx_strand_id
1 'polypeptide(L)' 'IEPCTNCSCDAVRVYDGPSTLSPLLGTVCGSDRQDYISNRNTLTVVFSSDISVVDKGFVAHWTFT' A
#
# COMPACT_ATOMS: atom_id res chain seq x y z
N ILE A 1 -5.59 6.92 6.53
CA ILE A 1 -4.19 6.55 6.87
C ILE A 1 -3.51 7.83 7.32
N GLU A 2 -2.64 7.83 8.34
CA GLU A 2 -1.96 9.06 8.76
C GLU A 2 -1.13 9.70 7.61
N PRO A 3 -1.25 11.02 7.37
CA PRO A 3 -0.40 11.74 6.42
C PRO A 3 0.89 12.25 7.07
N CYS A 4 2.03 11.99 6.43
CA CYS A 4 3.35 12.43 6.90
C CYS A 4 4.34 12.52 5.74
N THR A 5 5.43 13.27 5.92
CA THR A 5 6.45 13.47 4.89
C THR A 5 7.05 12.12 4.46
N ASN A 6 7.04 11.83 3.16
CA ASN A 6 7.55 10.59 2.57
C ASN A 6 6.89 9.30 3.11
N CYS A 7 5.67 9.38 3.66
CA CYS A 7 4.97 8.23 4.24
C CYS A 7 5.80 7.48 5.31
N SER A 8 6.45 8.24 6.21
CA SER A 8 7.29 7.71 7.29
C SER A 8 6.54 7.18 8.52
N CYS A 9 5.27 7.55 8.69
CA CYS A 9 4.35 7.05 9.72
C CYS A 9 3.59 5.85 9.13
N ASP A 10 2.26 5.95 9.02
CA ASP A 10 1.45 4.93 8.37
C ASP A 10 1.64 4.89 6.85
N ALA A 11 1.78 3.69 6.29
CA ALA A 11 1.90 3.50 4.86
C ALA A 11 1.36 2.14 4.40
N VAL A 12 0.75 2.12 3.20
CA VAL A 12 0.46 0.89 2.45
C VAL A 12 1.43 0.80 1.28
N ARG A 13 2.13 -0.34 1.18
CA ARG A 13 3.07 -0.67 0.10
C ARG A 13 2.52 -1.81 -0.72
N VAL A 14 2.55 -1.67 -2.04
CA VAL A 14 2.05 -2.67 -2.99
C VAL A 14 3.22 -3.19 -3.82
N TYR A 15 3.43 -4.51 -3.81
CA TYR A 15 4.51 -5.18 -4.52
C TYR A 15 3.96 -6.10 -5.62
N ASP A 16 4.58 -6.04 -6.80
CA ASP A 16 4.26 -6.84 -8.00
C ASP A 16 4.80 -8.26 -7.87
N GLY A 17 4.19 -9.07 -7.00
CA GLY A 17 4.52 -10.48 -6.82
C GLY A 17 4.18 -11.03 -5.43
N PRO A 18 4.68 -12.25 -5.11
CA PRO A 18 4.25 -13.01 -3.94
C PRO A 18 4.95 -12.63 -2.62
N SER A 19 5.87 -11.65 -2.64
CA SER A 19 6.55 -11.20 -1.42
C SER A 19 7.04 -9.75 -1.49
N THR A 20 7.53 -9.23 -0.37
CA THR A 20 8.20 -7.92 -0.26
C THR A 20 9.55 -7.85 -0.98
N LEU A 21 10.06 -8.97 -1.50
CA LEU A 21 11.23 -9.00 -2.39
C LEU A 21 10.85 -8.75 -3.86
N SER A 22 9.55 -8.72 -4.17
CA SER A 22 9.05 -8.42 -5.51
C SER A 22 9.16 -6.92 -5.80
N PRO A 23 9.08 -6.46 -7.07
CA PRO A 23 9.15 -5.04 -7.41
C PRO A 23 8.08 -4.21 -6.68
N LEU A 24 8.45 -3.07 -6.12
CA LEU A 24 7.50 -2.14 -5.50
C LEU A 24 6.75 -1.37 -6.61
N LEU A 25 5.42 -1.49 -6.62
CA LEU A 25 4.55 -0.70 -7.52
C LEU A 25 4.29 0.70 -6.97
N GLY A 26 4.18 0.83 -5.64
CA GLY A 26 4.06 2.12 -5.00
C GLY A 26 3.78 2.07 -3.51
N THR A 27 3.79 3.26 -2.91
CA THR A 27 3.51 3.51 -1.50
C THR A 27 2.43 4.59 -1.42
N VAL A 28 1.42 4.39 -0.56
CA VAL A 28 0.37 5.38 -0.30
C VAL A 28 0.25 5.63 1.20
N CYS A 29 -0.03 6.87 1.58
CA CYS A 29 -0.38 7.31 2.93
C CYS A 29 -1.40 8.45 2.87
N GLY A 30 -1.89 8.92 4.01
CA GLY A 30 -2.91 9.98 4.02
C GLY A 30 -4.25 9.53 3.42
N SER A 31 -4.80 10.40 2.57
CA SER A 31 -6.06 10.19 1.83
C SER A 31 -5.84 9.85 0.36
N ASP A 32 -4.62 9.53 -0.04
CA ASP A 32 -4.28 9.28 -1.44
C ASP A 32 -4.92 7.98 -1.94
N ARG A 33 -5.51 8.06 -3.13
CA ARG A 33 -6.14 6.92 -3.83
C ARG A 33 -5.38 6.68 -5.12
N GLN A 34 -4.79 5.50 -5.24
CA GLN A 34 -3.95 5.12 -6.38
C GLN A 34 -4.29 3.71 -6.84
N ASP A 35 -4.38 3.54 -8.16
CA ASP A 35 -4.55 2.24 -8.79
C ASP A 35 -3.19 1.68 -9.24
N TYR A 36 -3.02 0.37 -9.12
CA TYR A 36 -1.81 -0.35 -9.51
C TYR A 36 -2.15 -1.49 -10.46
N ILE A 37 -1.40 -1.61 -11.55
CA ILE A 37 -1.55 -2.69 -12.53
C ILE A 37 -0.37 -3.64 -12.37
N SER A 38 -0.66 -4.90 -12.08
CA SER A 38 0.30 -5.99 -12.04
C SER A 38 0.32 -6.71 -13.38
N ASN A 39 1.51 -7.13 -13.83
CA ASN A 39 1.65 -8.07 -14.95
C ASN A 39 1.77 -9.52 -14.47
N ARG A 40 1.45 -9.78 -13.19
CA ARG A 40 1.54 -11.08 -12.53
C ARG A 40 0.18 -11.50 -12.00
N ASN A 41 0.10 -12.75 -11.56
CA ASN A 41 -1.08 -13.32 -10.91
C ASN A 41 -1.09 -13.13 -9.38
N THR A 42 -0.09 -12.43 -8.83
CA THR A 42 0.09 -12.24 -7.38
C THR A 42 0.53 -10.82 -7.08
N LEU A 43 -0.03 -10.28 -6.01
CA LEU A 43 0.33 -9.00 -5.41
C LEU A 43 0.55 -9.21 -3.92
N THR A 44 1.52 -8.50 -3.35
CA THR A 44 1.72 -8.43 -1.90
C THR A 44 1.41 -7.02 -1.43
N VAL A 45 0.49 -6.89 -0.47
CA VAL A 45 0.11 -5.62 0.13
C VAL A 45 0.57 -5.62 1.59
N VAL A 46 1.36 -4.62 1.97
CA VAL A 46 1.87 -4.46 3.34
C VAL A 46 1.37 -3.15 3.89
N PHE A 47 0.63 -3.22 4.99
CA PHE A 47 0.32 -2.08 5.83
C PHE A 47 1.31 -2.03 6.99
N SER A 48 1.88 -0.86 7.24
CA SER A 48 2.75 -0.58 8.39
C SER A 48 2.25 0.68 9.08
N SER A 49 2.15 0.65 10.40
CA SER A 49 1.77 1.79 11.23
C SER A 49 2.86 2.13 12.24
N ASP A 50 2.83 3.35 12.77
CA ASP A 50 3.64 3.73 13.92
C ASP A 50 2.81 3.71 15.23
N ILE A 51 3.32 4.36 16.29
CA ILE A 51 2.66 4.42 17.60
C ILE A 51 1.69 5.61 17.75
N SER A 52 1.60 6.45 16.74
CA SER A 52 0.89 7.73 16.70
C SER A 52 -0.42 7.61 15.93
N VAL A 53 -1.17 8.73 15.85
CA VAL A 53 -2.43 8.99 15.11
C VAL A 53 -3.11 7.76 14.52
N VAL A 54 -4.22 7.36 15.14
CA VAL A 54 -5.06 6.27 14.63
C VAL A 54 -6.15 6.81 13.71
N ASP A 55 -6.27 6.24 12.51
CA ASP A 55 -7.32 6.54 11.53
C ASP A 55 -8.02 5.25 11.04
N LYS A 56 -9.02 5.38 10.16
CA LYS A 56 -9.89 4.27 9.72
C LYS A 56 -9.20 3.17 8.89
N GLY A 57 -7.94 3.36 8.52
CA GLY A 57 -7.19 2.41 7.69
C GLY A 57 -7.45 2.56 6.18
N PHE A 58 -7.55 1.43 5.47
CA PHE A 58 -7.70 1.39 4.01
C PHE A 58 -8.69 0.33 3.55
N VAL A 59 -9.20 0.50 2.33
CA VAL A 59 -9.98 -0.49 1.59
C VAL A 59 -9.34 -0.64 0.21
N ALA A 60 -9.15 -1.88 -0.23
CA ALA A 60 -8.62 -2.19 -1.55
C ALA A 60 -9.64 -3.02 -2.33
N HIS A 61 -9.75 -2.72 -3.63
CA HIS A 61 -10.51 -3.51 -4.59
C HIS A 61 -9.52 -4.07 -5.61
N TRP A 62 -9.68 -5.34 -5.98
CA TRP A 62 -8.85 -5.98 -7.00
C TRP A 62 -9.75 -6.68 -8.02
N THR A 63 -9.33 -6.63 -9.28
CA THR A 63 -10.01 -7.29 -10.40
C THR A 63 -8.96 -7.96 -11.27
N PHE A 64 -9.29 -9.13 -11.81
CA PHE A 64 -8.51 -9.80 -12.83
C PHE A 64 -9.22 -9.60 -14.17
N THR A 65 -8.45 -9.35 -15.23
CA THR A 65 -8.93 -9.30 -16.62
C THR A 65 -8.48 -10.53 -17.38
#